data_AF-A0A3B9D125-F1
#
_entry.id   AF-A0A3B9D125-F1
#
_cell.length_a   1.000
_cell.length_b   1.000
_cell.length_c   1.000
_cell.angle_alpha   90.00
_cell.angle_beta   90.00
_cell.angle_gamma   90.00
#
_symmetry.space_group_name_H-M   'P 1'
#
loop_
_entity.id
_entity.type
_entity.pdbx_description
1 polymer ?
#
loop_
_entity_poly.entity_id
_entity_poly.type
_entity_poly.pdbx_seq_one_letter_code
_entity_poly.pdbx_strand_id
1 'polypeptide(L)'
;MLTAAMSVPAVAQDDEDANPIQPIFAGGKKPFVVVTASSANQLKEKASFMFEAAGYPDAVDMVLNQLDNTVNGLSGLNWDRPIGMMIFLDAIVPPSLEFVVFAPMSSKEQFQSMMELGPVIMREDGDGRFTLVGPNRDISIRTENGYAFIQLPIMEPDTAFERELPAPATLTAQLTTQFDVGVTLDVEAVPKVTRDLLLNFLTATMSTQIQQRDGESDGTYQMRKSWMQADIDAIKLMLNEMQRVSLGVRMDNEGETPGAHIDMVMQVREGTKLLEAMMASSTKASYFTPLLSEESPVSLSYSGV
;
A
#
# COMPACT_ATOMS: atom_id res chain seq x y z
N MET A 1 -23.74 75.62 -4.81
CA MET A 1 -24.55 74.52 -5.36
C MET A 1 -24.02 73.23 -4.75
N LEU A 2 -24.85 72.60 -3.92
CA LEU A 2 -24.58 71.39 -3.16
C LEU A 2 -24.67 70.18 -4.11
N THR A 3 -23.60 69.39 -4.24
CA THR A 3 -23.66 68.10 -4.92
C THR A 3 -23.66 67.01 -3.86
N ALA A 4 -24.77 66.29 -3.78
CA ALA A 4 -25.04 65.24 -2.81
C ALA A 4 -24.14 64.02 -3.05
N ALA A 5 -23.49 63.54 -1.99
CA ALA A 5 -22.96 62.19 -1.91
C ALA A 5 -24.14 61.24 -1.66
N MET A 6 -24.48 60.40 -2.64
CA MET A 6 -25.35 59.25 -2.39
C MET A 6 -24.48 58.05 -2.04
N SER A 7 -24.50 57.72 -0.76
CA SER A 7 -24.08 56.45 -0.18
C SER A 7 -24.88 55.29 -0.79
N VAL A 8 -24.20 54.37 -1.46
CA VAL A 8 -24.74 53.03 -1.76
C VAL A 8 -24.77 52.24 -0.45
N PRO A 9 -25.87 51.58 -0.08
CA PRO A 9 -25.93 50.84 1.17
C PRO A 9 -25.00 49.63 1.10
N ALA A 10 -24.16 49.50 2.12
CA ALA A 10 -23.50 48.24 2.43
C ALA A 10 -24.59 47.22 2.77
N VAL A 11 -24.80 46.24 1.89
CA VAL A 11 -25.48 45.00 2.25
C VAL A 11 -24.47 44.25 3.10
N ALA A 12 -24.71 44.24 4.41
CA ALA A 12 -24.12 43.27 5.31
C ALA A 12 -24.55 41.89 4.83
N GLN A 13 -23.61 41.10 4.32
CA GLN A 13 -23.78 39.66 4.25
C GLN A 13 -23.53 39.17 5.68
N ASP A 14 -24.62 38.76 6.35
CA ASP A 14 -24.54 37.97 7.55
C ASP A 14 -23.74 36.69 7.23
N ASP A 15 -22.60 36.56 7.89
CA ASP A 15 -21.78 35.36 7.98
C ASP A 15 -22.49 34.34 8.89
N GLU A 16 -23.59 33.74 8.43
CA GLU A 16 -24.12 32.50 9.01
C GLU A 16 -24.53 31.56 7.87
N ASP A 17 -24.04 30.32 7.95
CA ASP A 17 -24.26 29.19 7.02
C ASP A 17 -23.46 29.15 5.71
N ALA A 18 -22.21 29.61 5.73
CA ALA A 18 -21.19 28.97 4.90
C ALA A 18 -20.82 27.61 5.52
N ASN A 19 -21.69 26.61 5.36
CA ASN A 19 -21.24 25.21 5.42
C ASN A 19 -20.04 25.13 4.47
N PRO A 20 -18.79 24.89 4.94
CA PRO A 20 -17.70 24.68 4.03
C PRO A 20 -18.15 23.51 3.16
N ILE A 21 -18.16 23.72 1.83
CA ILE A 21 -18.40 22.65 0.87
C ILE A 21 -17.41 21.56 1.28
N GLN A 22 -17.89 20.52 1.98
CA GLN A 22 -17.06 19.37 2.29
C GLN A 22 -16.58 18.89 0.93
N PRO A 23 -15.26 18.72 0.73
CA PRO A 23 -14.77 18.29 -0.55
C PRO A 23 -15.54 17.02 -0.93
N ILE A 24 -16.19 17.06 -2.10
CA ILE A 24 -16.97 15.95 -2.68
C ILE A 24 -16.09 14.68 -2.78
N PHE A 25 -14.78 14.84 -2.60
CA PHE A 25 -13.75 13.83 -2.46
C PHE A 25 -13.18 13.89 -1.04
N ALA A 26 -13.83 13.22 -0.09
CA ALA A 26 -13.15 12.87 1.15
C ALA A 26 -12.03 11.89 0.78
N GLY A 27 -10.77 12.30 0.94
CA GLY A 27 -9.59 11.43 0.78
C GLY A 27 -9.87 10.09 1.43
N GLY A 28 -9.58 8.99 0.73
CA GLY A 28 -10.03 7.66 1.11
C GLY A 28 -9.77 7.39 2.60
N LYS A 29 -10.83 7.21 3.39
CA LYS A 29 -10.71 6.95 4.84
C LYS A 29 -10.02 5.61 5.14
N LYS A 30 -9.96 4.74 4.14
CA LYS A 30 -9.34 3.41 4.22
C LYS A 30 -8.19 3.32 3.23
N PRO A 31 -7.07 2.69 3.61
CA PRO A 31 -6.01 2.41 2.65
C PRO A 31 -6.53 1.47 1.57
N PHE A 32 -6.20 1.76 0.31
CA PHE A 32 -6.52 0.88 -0.80
C PHE A 32 -5.40 -0.12 -1.06
N VAL A 33 -4.19 0.14 -0.57
CA VAL A 33 -3.11 -0.86 -0.52
C VAL A 33 -2.57 -0.98 0.90
N VAL A 34 -2.35 -2.21 1.34
CA VAL A 34 -1.67 -2.53 2.59
C VAL A 34 -0.54 -3.50 2.31
N VAL A 35 0.68 -3.12 2.67
CA VAL A 35 1.85 -3.99 2.67
C VAL A 35 2.16 -4.34 4.11
N THR A 36 2.45 -5.60 4.42
CA THR A 36 2.68 -6.05 5.80
C THR A 36 3.68 -7.18 5.88
N ALA A 37 4.48 -7.15 6.95
CA ALA A 37 5.23 -8.27 7.48
C ALA A 37 4.64 -8.67 8.84
N SER A 38 4.37 -9.95 9.07
CA SER A 38 3.65 -10.48 10.25
C SER A 38 4.40 -10.25 11.56
N SER A 39 5.70 -10.54 11.57
CA SER A 39 6.62 -10.29 12.67
C SER A 39 8.05 -10.44 12.14
N ALA A 40 8.94 -9.50 12.45
CA ALA A 40 10.33 -9.62 12.03
C ALA A 40 11.06 -10.74 12.77
N ASN A 41 10.69 -11.03 14.02
CA ASN A 41 11.24 -12.17 14.76
C ASN A 41 10.85 -13.50 14.11
N GLN A 42 9.56 -13.68 13.78
CA GLN A 42 9.10 -14.88 13.06
C GLN A 42 9.74 -14.97 11.66
N LEU A 43 9.85 -13.84 10.95
CA LEU A 43 10.52 -13.80 9.65
C LEU A 43 12.01 -14.14 9.75
N LYS A 44 12.71 -13.68 10.79
CA LYS A 44 14.10 -14.02 11.04
C LYS A 44 14.26 -15.53 11.24
N GLU A 45 13.44 -16.13 12.10
CA GLU A 45 13.48 -17.57 12.38
C GLU A 45 13.23 -18.38 11.11
N LYS A 46 12.16 -18.07 10.39
CA LYS A 46 11.78 -18.76 9.14
C LYS A 46 12.80 -18.54 8.03
N ALA A 47 13.32 -17.32 7.86
CA ALA A 47 14.35 -17.04 6.88
C ALA A 47 15.65 -17.79 7.21
N SER A 48 16.03 -17.88 8.49
CA SER A 48 17.24 -18.61 8.91
C SER A 48 17.14 -20.08 8.51
N PHE A 49 16.01 -20.73 8.78
CA PHE A 49 15.74 -22.09 8.33
C PHE A 49 15.87 -22.25 6.80
N MET A 50 15.26 -21.33 6.04
CA MET A 50 15.30 -21.39 4.57
C MET A 50 16.70 -21.18 4.00
N PHE A 51 17.45 -20.23 4.55
CA PHE A 51 18.83 -19.96 4.14
C PHE A 51 19.78 -21.08 4.55
N GLU A 52 19.59 -21.69 5.72
CA GLU A 52 20.30 -22.90 6.13
C GLU A 52 20.03 -24.05 5.15
N ALA A 53 18.76 -24.31 4.80
CA ALA A 53 18.37 -25.31 3.82
C ALA A 53 18.96 -25.03 2.42
N ALA A 54 19.13 -23.75 2.06
CA ALA A 54 19.74 -23.32 0.80
C ALA A 54 21.29 -23.29 0.82
N GLY A 55 21.94 -23.62 1.93
CA GLY A 55 23.40 -23.64 2.07
C GLY A 55 24.04 -22.26 2.33
N TYR A 56 23.26 -21.28 2.78
CA TYR A 56 23.69 -19.91 3.11
C TYR A 56 23.35 -19.51 4.57
N PRO A 57 23.76 -20.29 5.60
CA PRO A 57 23.33 -20.06 6.98
C PRO A 57 23.66 -18.66 7.54
N ASP A 58 24.74 -18.03 7.05
CA ASP A 58 25.19 -16.71 7.52
C ASP A 58 24.43 -15.53 6.87
N ALA A 59 23.53 -15.77 5.91
CA ALA A 59 22.89 -14.72 5.13
C ALA A 59 22.00 -13.80 5.98
N VAL A 60 21.28 -14.36 6.95
CA VAL A 60 20.41 -13.60 7.86
C VAL A 60 21.23 -12.68 8.75
N ASP A 61 22.31 -13.19 9.34
CA ASP A 61 23.19 -12.40 10.21
C ASP A 61 23.89 -11.28 9.43
N MET A 62 24.26 -11.52 8.17
CA MET A 62 24.79 -10.46 7.30
C MET A 62 23.78 -9.31 7.11
N VAL A 63 22.51 -9.63 6.87
CA VAL A 63 21.44 -8.62 6.72
C VAL A 63 21.19 -7.88 8.03
N LEU A 64 21.13 -8.60 9.16
CA LEU A 64 20.92 -7.99 10.48
C LEU A 64 22.07 -7.08 10.88
N ASN A 65 23.32 -7.50 10.67
CA ASN A 65 24.50 -6.68 10.90
C ASN A 65 24.46 -5.38 10.08
N GLN A 66 23.93 -5.42 8.85
CA GLN A 66 23.77 -4.21 8.03
C GLN A 66 22.70 -3.27 8.63
N LEU A 67 21.60 -3.80 9.16
CA LEU A 67 20.56 -3.01 9.82
C LEU A 67 21.06 -2.39 11.13
N ASP A 68 21.81 -3.14 11.93
CA ASP A 68 22.45 -2.65 13.15
C ASP A 68 23.32 -1.43 12.89
N ASN A 69 24.12 -1.48 11.82
CA ASN A 69 25.03 -0.40 11.45
C ASN A 69 24.34 0.83 10.83
N THR A 70 23.11 0.72 10.32
CA THR A 70 22.45 1.81 9.56
C THR A 70 21.33 2.51 10.31
N VAL A 71 20.62 1.80 11.18
CA VAL A 71 19.40 2.29 11.85
C VAL A 71 19.36 1.90 13.34
N ASN A 72 20.53 1.78 13.97
CA ASN A 72 20.70 1.39 15.37
C ASN A 72 19.94 0.08 15.70
N GLY A 73 19.99 -0.88 14.77
CA GLY A 73 19.37 -2.20 14.90
C GLY A 73 17.85 -2.18 15.03
N LEU A 74 17.22 -1.03 14.74
CA LEU A 74 15.79 -0.80 14.93
C LEU A 74 15.34 -1.14 16.37
N SER A 75 16.20 -0.87 17.36
CA SER A 75 15.99 -1.22 18.76
C SER A 75 14.72 -0.63 19.39
N GLY A 76 14.14 0.40 18.77
CA GLY A 76 12.88 1.03 19.19
C GLY A 76 11.62 0.29 18.74
N LEU A 77 11.74 -0.75 17.92
CA LEU A 77 10.60 -1.50 17.38
C LEU A 77 10.31 -2.77 18.17
N ASN A 78 9.02 -3.07 18.32
CA ASN A 78 8.54 -4.34 18.86
C ASN A 78 8.38 -5.33 17.70
N TRP A 79 9.39 -6.19 17.53
CA TRP A 79 9.52 -7.12 16.44
C TRP A 79 8.55 -8.32 16.47
N ASP A 80 7.79 -8.49 17.54
CA ASP A 80 6.76 -9.53 17.67
C ASP A 80 5.41 -9.12 17.06
N ARG A 81 5.29 -7.85 16.65
CA ARG A 81 4.05 -7.30 16.09
C ARG A 81 4.21 -6.98 14.60
N PRO A 82 3.09 -6.93 13.85
CA PRO A 82 3.15 -6.61 12.43
C PRO A 82 3.67 -5.20 12.17
N ILE A 83 4.52 -5.06 11.16
CA ILE A 83 5.01 -3.80 10.59
C ILE A 83 4.56 -3.70 9.14
N GLY A 84 4.32 -2.50 8.64
CA GLY A 84 3.92 -2.36 7.26
C GLY A 84 3.66 -0.93 6.82
N MET A 85 2.96 -0.83 5.70
CA MET A 85 2.66 0.43 5.05
C MET A 85 1.22 0.42 4.54
N MET A 86 0.55 1.53 4.76
CA MET A 86 -0.75 1.88 4.20
C MET A 86 -0.52 2.84 3.04
N ILE A 87 -1.15 2.57 1.90
CA ILE A 87 -1.21 3.50 0.78
C ILE A 87 -2.66 3.93 0.63
N PHE A 88 -2.87 5.23 0.72
CA PHE A 88 -4.15 5.87 0.50
C PHE A 88 -4.16 6.52 -0.88
N LEU A 89 -5.35 6.57 -1.45
CA LEU A 89 -5.60 7.25 -2.70
C LEU A 89 -6.43 8.49 -2.38
N ASP A 90 -5.90 9.65 -2.72
CA ASP A 90 -6.69 10.87 -2.80
C ASP A 90 -7.17 11.06 -4.25
N ALA A 91 -8.45 11.37 -4.38
CA ALA A 91 -9.18 11.38 -5.63
C ALA A 91 -9.16 12.75 -6.34
N ILE A 92 -8.37 13.71 -5.84
CA ILE A 92 -8.09 14.97 -6.52
C ILE A 92 -7.40 14.64 -7.86
N VAL A 93 -7.68 15.37 -8.94
CA VAL A 93 -7.07 15.12 -10.25
C VAL A 93 -5.84 16.04 -10.43
N PRO A 94 -4.63 15.51 -10.70
CA PRO A 94 -4.29 14.09 -10.84
C PRO A 94 -4.30 13.35 -9.50
N PRO A 95 -4.68 12.06 -9.46
CA PRO A 95 -4.73 11.28 -8.23
C PRO A 95 -3.38 11.28 -7.54
N SER A 96 -3.37 11.52 -6.23
CA SER A 96 -2.17 11.46 -5.40
C SER A 96 -2.20 10.23 -4.50
N LEU A 97 -1.00 9.72 -4.22
CA LEU A 97 -0.79 8.61 -3.31
C LEU A 97 -0.19 9.15 -2.02
N GLU A 98 -0.76 8.72 -0.91
CA GLU A 98 -0.21 9.01 0.41
C GLU A 98 0.26 7.72 1.07
N PHE A 99 1.46 7.76 1.64
CA PHE A 99 2.13 6.59 2.20
C PHE A 99 2.32 6.78 3.70
N VAL A 100 1.77 5.85 4.48
CA VAL A 100 1.89 5.85 5.94
C VAL A 100 2.45 4.52 6.38
N VAL A 101 3.69 4.53 6.88
CA VAL A 101 4.28 3.37 7.54
C VAL A 101 3.67 3.25 8.93
N PHE A 102 3.31 2.04 9.36
CA PHE A 102 3.00 1.74 10.74
C PHE A 102 4.08 0.82 11.30
N ALA A 103 4.70 1.25 12.40
CA ALA A 103 5.79 0.54 13.05
C ALA A 103 5.44 0.28 14.51
N PRO A 104 5.42 -0.99 14.98
CA PRO A 104 5.13 -1.30 16.36
C PRO A 104 6.26 -0.81 17.25
N MET A 105 5.95 -0.03 18.28
CA MET A 105 6.98 0.50 19.18
C MET A 105 7.18 -0.42 20.38
N SER A 106 8.44 -0.59 20.81
CA SER A 106 8.78 -1.22 22.09
C SER A 106 8.49 -0.28 23.26
N SER A 107 8.93 0.98 23.16
CA SER A 107 8.53 2.08 24.04
C SER A 107 8.70 3.42 23.30
N LYS A 108 8.09 4.50 23.81
CA LYS A 108 8.25 5.83 23.21
C LYS A 108 9.71 6.29 23.24
N GLU A 109 10.41 6.02 24.34
CA GLU A 109 11.80 6.43 24.57
C GLU A 109 12.77 5.69 23.66
N GLN A 110 12.61 4.36 23.52
CA GLN A 110 13.46 3.57 22.63
C GLN A 110 13.20 3.91 21.16
N PHE A 111 11.93 4.14 20.79
CA PHE A 111 11.58 4.61 19.45
C PHE A 111 12.19 5.98 19.16
N GLN A 112 12.06 6.95 20.07
CA GLN A 112 12.66 8.27 19.91
C GLN A 112 14.19 8.18 19.77
N SER A 113 14.85 7.43 20.66
CA SER A 113 16.30 7.21 20.58
C SER A 113 16.75 6.54 19.29
N MET A 114 15.90 5.69 18.69
CA MET A 114 16.16 5.05 17.40
C MET A 114 16.02 6.04 16.24
N MET A 115 15.09 7.00 16.31
CA MET A 115 14.85 7.98 15.25
C MET A 115 15.83 9.16 15.28
N GLU A 116 16.37 9.51 16.44
CA GLU A 116 17.33 10.60 16.65
C GLU A 116 18.77 10.19 16.30
N LEU A 117 19.03 9.90 15.02
CA LEU A 117 20.38 9.55 14.53
C LEU A 117 21.12 10.78 13.98
N GLY A 118 22.31 11.05 14.53
CA GLY A 118 23.18 12.13 14.06
C GLY A 118 22.57 13.52 14.32
N PRO A 119 22.38 14.38 13.29
CA PRO A 119 21.82 15.72 13.46
C PRO A 119 20.28 15.74 13.52
N VAL A 120 19.62 14.59 13.39
CA VAL A 120 18.16 14.48 13.35
C VAL A 120 17.59 14.55 14.77
N ILE A 121 16.58 15.38 14.99
CA ILE A 121 15.91 15.53 16.29
C ILE A 121 14.41 15.23 16.16
N MET A 122 13.83 14.59 17.17
CA MET A 122 12.39 14.34 17.23
C MET A 122 11.74 15.39 18.14
N ARG A 123 11.00 16.33 17.56
CA ARG A 123 10.28 17.37 18.27
C ARG A 123 8.87 16.89 18.61
N GLU A 124 8.44 17.01 19.85
CA GLU A 124 7.05 16.72 20.25
C GLU A 124 6.17 17.95 19.99
N ASP A 125 5.09 17.74 19.23
CA ASP A 125 4.13 18.79 18.86
C ASP A 125 2.83 18.72 19.68
N GLY A 126 2.72 17.74 20.59
CA GLY A 126 1.55 17.49 21.44
C GLY A 126 0.68 16.33 20.94
N ASP A 127 -0.19 15.79 21.81
CA ASP A 127 -1.17 14.74 21.49
C ASP A 127 -0.62 13.50 20.75
N GLY A 128 0.60 13.09 21.13
CA GLY A 128 1.28 11.95 20.49
C GLY A 128 1.77 12.22 19.07
N ARG A 129 1.80 13.48 18.62
CA ARG A 129 2.37 13.93 17.35
C ARG A 129 3.80 14.42 17.55
N PHE A 130 4.63 14.13 16.57
CA PHE A 130 6.03 14.52 16.54
C PHE A 130 6.43 14.92 15.13
N THR A 131 7.42 15.80 15.06
CA THR A 131 8.12 16.15 13.84
C THR A 131 9.56 15.70 13.94
N LEU A 132 9.96 14.78 13.07
CA LEU A 132 11.36 14.41 12.91
C LEU A 132 12.04 15.44 12.00
N VAL A 133 12.84 16.31 12.59
CA VAL A 133 13.50 17.42 11.90
C VAL A 133 14.78 16.91 11.28
N GLY A 134 14.77 16.76 9.96
CA GLY A 134 15.89 16.30 9.16
C GLY A 134 16.59 17.44 8.41
N PRO A 135 17.81 17.22 7.90
CA PRO A 135 18.56 18.26 7.18
C PRO A 135 17.91 18.70 5.86
N ASN A 136 17.11 17.83 5.23
CA ASN A 136 16.51 18.07 3.91
C ASN A 136 14.98 18.16 3.94
N ARG A 137 14.34 17.61 4.97
CA ARG A 137 12.88 17.57 5.12
C ARG A 137 12.52 17.21 6.54
N ASP A 138 11.36 17.69 6.96
CA ASP A 138 10.72 17.27 8.19
C ASP A 138 9.79 16.08 7.88
N ILE A 139 9.71 15.12 8.81
CA ILE A 139 8.83 13.95 8.69
C ILE A 139 7.85 13.96 9.86
N SER A 140 6.56 13.97 9.53
CA SER A 140 5.50 13.87 10.53
C SER A 140 5.42 12.43 11.05
N ILE A 141 5.29 12.30 12.38
CA ILE A 141 5.04 11.04 13.07
C ILE A 141 3.85 11.21 14.03
N ARG A 142 2.93 10.24 14.03
CA ARG A 142 1.85 10.14 15.03
C ARG A 142 1.99 8.82 15.77
N THR A 143 1.88 8.84 17.09
CA THR A 143 1.92 7.64 17.92
C THR A 143 0.53 7.35 18.47
N GLU A 144 0.10 6.09 18.37
CA GLU A 144 -1.20 5.65 18.88
C GLU A 144 -1.20 4.15 19.13
N ASN A 145 -1.79 3.69 20.24
CA ASN A 145 -1.97 2.26 20.54
C ASN A 145 -0.68 1.40 20.45
N GLY A 146 0.46 2.00 20.84
CA GLY A 146 1.77 1.37 20.80
C GLY A 146 2.34 1.19 19.39
N TYR A 147 1.85 1.95 18.41
CA TYR A 147 2.40 2.08 17.06
C TYR A 147 2.87 3.51 16.79
N ALA A 148 3.93 3.65 16.02
CA ALA A 148 4.29 4.88 15.34
C ALA A 148 3.77 4.80 13.90
N PHE A 149 3.00 5.81 13.49
CA PHE A 149 2.62 6.07 12.12
C PHE A 149 3.56 7.14 11.57
N ILE A 150 4.23 6.85 10.47
CA ILE A 150 5.24 7.70 9.86
C ILE A 150 4.76 8.02 8.46
N GLN A 151 4.53 9.29 8.18
CA GLN A 151 4.12 9.72 6.85
C GLN A 151 5.36 9.86 5.98
N LEU A 152 5.40 9.17 4.85
CA LEU A 152 6.51 9.30 3.92
C LEU A 152 6.20 10.45 2.95
N PRO A 153 6.96 11.56 2.98
CA PRO A 153 6.76 12.69 2.08
C PRO A 153 7.34 12.34 0.70
N ILE A 154 6.62 11.49 -0.04
CA ILE A 154 6.97 11.08 -1.41
C ILE A 154 6.30 12.02 -2.42
N MET A 155 5.09 12.51 -2.12
CA MET A 155 4.31 13.41 -2.96
C MET A 155 3.51 14.39 -2.08
N GLU A 156 3.39 15.65 -2.49
CA GLU A 156 2.49 16.63 -1.85
C GLU A 156 1.08 16.55 -2.43
N PRO A 157 0.01 16.84 -1.66
CA PRO A 157 0.03 17.32 -0.26
C PRO A 157 0.08 16.20 0.79
N ASP A 158 0.73 16.50 1.91
CA ASP A 158 0.99 15.60 3.03
C ASP A 158 -0.13 15.76 4.09
N THR A 159 -1.30 15.14 3.88
CA THR A 159 -2.50 15.27 4.77
C THR A 159 -2.87 13.99 5.54
N ALA A 160 -2.03 12.94 5.51
CA ALA A 160 -2.42 11.62 5.99
C ALA A 160 -2.75 11.57 7.50
N PHE A 161 -2.31 12.54 8.30
CA PHE A 161 -2.66 12.65 9.72
C PHE A 161 -3.85 13.56 10.04
N GLU A 162 -4.53 14.10 9.03
CA GLU A 162 -5.82 14.77 9.20
C GLU A 162 -6.97 13.76 9.29
N ARG A 163 -6.75 12.51 8.86
CA ARG A 163 -7.73 11.41 8.97
C ARG A 163 -7.48 10.53 10.20
N GLU A 164 -8.53 9.80 10.58
CA GLU A 164 -8.41 8.67 11.48
C GLU A 164 -7.74 7.50 10.74
N LEU A 165 -6.65 6.98 11.31
CA LEU A 165 -5.93 5.84 10.75
C LEU A 165 -6.52 4.54 11.33
N PRO A 166 -6.71 3.49 10.52
CA PRO A 166 -7.16 2.21 11.03
C PRO A 166 -6.10 1.59 11.95
N ALA A 167 -6.54 0.88 12.99
CA ALA A 167 -5.64 0.15 13.87
C ALA A 167 -4.89 -0.94 13.07
N PRO A 168 -3.54 -0.98 13.10
CA PRO A 168 -2.75 -1.93 12.32
C PRO A 168 -3.10 -3.39 12.59
N ALA A 169 -3.35 -3.74 13.86
CA ALA A 169 -3.73 -5.11 14.23
C ALA A 169 -5.01 -5.57 13.52
N THR A 170 -6.03 -4.70 13.42
CA THR A 170 -7.28 -5.01 12.71
C THR A 170 -7.08 -5.08 11.21
N LEU A 171 -6.29 -4.14 10.66
CA LEU A 171 -6.01 -4.07 9.22
C LEU A 171 -5.24 -5.28 8.71
N THR A 172 -4.31 -5.78 9.52
CA THR A 172 -3.35 -6.82 9.14
C THR A 172 -3.76 -8.22 9.59
N ALA A 173 -4.77 -8.38 10.45
CA ALA A 173 -5.17 -9.68 11.00
C ALA A 173 -5.40 -10.75 9.93
N GLN A 174 -6.18 -10.44 8.90
CA GLN A 174 -6.47 -11.38 7.82
C GLN A 174 -5.21 -11.68 6.97
N LEU A 175 -4.36 -10.68 6.76
CA LEU A 175 -3.19 -10.80 5.89
C LEU A 175 -2.07 -11.61 6.57
N THR A 176 -1.83 -11.34 7.85
CA THR A 176 -0.79 -11.99 8.66
C THR A 176 -1.16 -13.41 9.09
N THR A 177 -2.45 -13.77 9.04
CA THR A 177 -2.88 -15.17 9.18
C THR A 177 -2.56 -15.99 7.91
N GLN A 178 -2.55 -15.35 6.75
CA GLN A 178 -2.34 -16.02 5.45
C GLN A 178 -0.87 -16.00 5.02
N PHE A 179 -0.14 -14.93 5.32
CA PHE A 179 1.20 -14.68 4.83
C PHE A 179 2.12 -14.16 5.92
N ASP A 180 3.41 -14.48 5.80
CA ASP A 180 4.44 -13.84 6.61
C ASP A 180 4.81 -12.46 6.05
N VAL A 181 4.81 -12.32 4.72
CA VAL A 181 4.89 -11.03 4.01
C VAL A 181 3.79 -10.99 2.96
N GLY A 182 2.97 -9.94 2.97
CA GLY A 182 1.88 -9.81 2.02
C GLY A 182 1.63 -8.38 1.59
N VAL A 183 1.03 -8.26 0.40
CA VAL A 183 0.41 -7.04 -0.09
C VAL A 183 -1.06 -7.33 -0.37
N THR A 184 -1.93 -6.39 -0.01
CA THR A 184 -3.34 -6.41 -0.35
C THR A 184 -3.72 -5.14 -1.06
N LEU A 185 -4.38 -5.28 -2.21
CA LEU A 185 -5.13 -4.24 -2.89
C LEU A 185 -6.61 -4.42 -2.57
N ASP A 186 -7.21 -3.45 -1.86
CA ASP A 186 -8.63 -3.37 -1.57
C ASP A 186 -9.29 -2.38 -2.52
N VAL A 187 -9.92 -2.91 -3.58
CA VAL A 187 -10.61 -2.11 -4.59
C VAL A 187 -11.89 -1.49 -4.02
N GLU A 188 -12.49 -2.11 -2.99
CA GLU A 188 -13.70 -1.60 -2.33
C GLU A 188 -13.41 -0.41 -1.42
N ALA A 189 -12.17 -0.26 -0.95
CA ALA A 189 -11.73 0.93 -0.24
C ALA A 189 -11.83 2.21 -1.12
N VAL A 190 -11.85 2.06 -2.45
CA VAL A 190 -11.99 3.16 -3.39
C VAL A 190 -13.46 3.37 -3.77
N PRO A 191 -14.06 4.55 -3.49
CA PRO A 191 -15.42 4.86 -3.87
C PRO A 191 -15.67 4.65 -5.37
N LYS A 192 -16.86 4.17 -5.74
CA LYS A 192 -17.18 3.86 -7.14
C LYS A 192 -16.94 5.06 -8.09
N VAL A 193 -17.36 6.25 -7.68
CA VAL A 193 -17.14 7.47 -8.48
C VAL A 193 -15.65 7.72 -8.73
N THR A 194 -14.80 7.54 -7.71
CA THR A 194 -13.35 7.65 -7.86
C THR A 194 -12.79 6.57 -8.80
N ARG A 195 -13.26 5.32 -8.71
CA ARG A 195 -12.86 4.24 -9.64
C ARG A 195 -13.24 4.57 -11.08
N ASP A 196 -14.45 5.08 -11.30
CA ASP A 196 -14.92 5.47 -12.63
C ASP A 196 -14.10 6.65 -13.19
N LEU A 197 -13.78 7.65 -12.35
CA LEU A 197 -12.91 8.77 -12.72
C LEU A 197 -11.49 8.31 -13.07
N LEU A 198 -10.88 7.47 -12.23
CA LEU A 198 -9.57 6.88 -12.48
C LEU A 198 -9.56 6.09 -13.78
N LEU A 199 -10.56 5.25 -14.00
CA LEU A 199 -10.65 4.42 -15.19
C LEU A 199 -10.76 5.29 -16.46
N ASN A 200 -11.56 6.35 -16.42
CA ASN A 200 -11.67 7.29 -17.52
C ASN A 200 -10.35 8.02 -17.78
N PHE A 201 -9.67 8.48 -16.72
CA PHE A 201 -8.37 9.15 -16.82
C PHE A 201 -7.28 8.23 -17.39
N LEU A 202 -7.17 6.99 -16.89
CA LEU A 202 -6.21 5.99 -17.37
C LEU A 202 -6.50 5.62 -18.83
N THR A 203 -7.77 5.37 -19.17
CA THR A 203 -8.17 5.06 -20.55
C THR A 203 -7.83 6.20 -21.50
N ALA A 204 -8.10 7.46 -21.12
CA ALA A 204 -7.75 8.62 -21.93
C ALA A 204 -6.23 8.74 -22.11
N THR A 205 -5.45 8.62 -21.02
CA THR A 205 -3.98 8.71 -21.03
C THR A 205 -3.33 7.58 -21.83
N MET A 206 -3.85 6.36 -21.76
CA MET A 206 -3.34 5.24 -22.54
C MET A 206 -3.74 5.36 -24.01
N SER A 207 -4.95 5.86 -24.31
CA SER A 207 -5.41 6.06 -25.69
C SER A 207 -4.57 7.07 -26.46
N THR A 208 -4.05 8.12 -25.80
CA THR A 208 -3.12 9.06 -26.45
C THR A 208 -1.78 8.42 -26.77
N GLN A 209 -1.35 7.41 -26.01
CA GLN A 209 -0.10 6.68 -26.22
C GLN A 209 -0.24 5.55 -27.27
N ILE A 210 -1.45 5.18 -27.67
CA ILE A 210 -1.68 4.12 -28.65
C ILE A 210 -1.20 4.52 -30.05
N GLN A 211 -1.05 5.81 -30.38
CA GLN A 211 -0.63 6.24 -31.72
C GLN A 211 0.68 5.57 -32.18
N GLN A 212 0.75 5.21 -33.46
CA GLN A 212 1.97 4.65 -34.06
C GLN A 212 3.09 5.69 -33.97
N ARG A 213 4.27 5.25 -33.52
CA ARG A 213 5.43 6.14 -33.37
C ARG A 213 6.14 6.32 -34.71
N ASP A 214 6.82 7.45 -34.87
CA ASP A 214 7.65 7.69 -36.05
C ASP A 214 8.72 6.61 -36.18
N GLY A 215 8.76 5.95 -37.35
CA GLY A 215 9.69 4.85 -37.63
C GLY A 215 9.31 3.49 -37.04
N GLU A 216 8.16 3.36 -36.35
CA GLU A 216 7.67 2.08 -35.85
C GLU A 216 7.13 1.21 -36.99
N SER A 217 7.58 -0.04 -37.08
CA SER A 217 7.04 -0.99 -38.06
C SER A 217 5.57 -1.32 -37.74
N ASP A 218 4.75 -1.60 -38.75
CA ASP A 218 3.33 -1.93 -38.55
C ASP A 218 3.16 -3.16 -37.64
N GLY A 219 3.99 -4.18 -37.79
CA GLY A 219 3.94 -5.36 -36.91
C GLY A 219 4.21 -5.03 -35.43
N THR A 220 5.20 -4.18 -35.17
CA THR A 220 5.51 -3.70 -33.81
C THR A 220 4.35 -2.87 -33.25
N TYR A 221 3.78 -1.99 -34.08
CA TYR A 221 2.64 -1.16 -33.72
C TYR A 221 1.40 -1.99 -33.34
N GLN A 222 1.02 -2.97 -34.16
CA GLN A 222 -0.15 -3.83 -33.85
C GLN A 222 0.06 -4.66 -32.59
N MET A 223 1.26 -5.21 -32.38
CA MET A 223 1.58 -5.96 -31.16
C MET A 223 1.47 -5.07 -29.93
N ARG A 224 2.09 -3.88 -29.95
CA ARG A 224 2.03 -2.92 -28.85
C ARG A 224 0.59 -2.47 -28.57
N LYS A 225 -0.17 -2.16 -29.61
CA LYS A 225 -1.58 -1.79 -29.50
C LYS A 225 -2.41 -2.89 -28.86
N SER A 226 -2.17 -4.15 -29.24
CA SER A 226 -2.87 -5.30 -28.65
C SER A 226 -2.56 -5.47 -27.17
N TRP A 227 -1.30 -5.31 -26.74
CA TRP A 227 -0.92 -5.37 -25.32
C TRP A 227 -1.52 -4.21 -24.52
N MET A 228 -1.46 -2.98 -25.04
CA MET A 228 -2.07 -1.83 -24.39
C MET A 228 -3.59 -1.99 -24.22
N GLN A 229 -4.26 -2.57 -25.22
CA GLN A 229 -5.69 -2.86 -25.12
C GLN A 229 -5.97 -3.91 -24.05
N ALA A 230 -5.16 -4.96 -23.98
CA ALA A 230 -5.26 -5.98 -22.94
C ALA A 230 -5.04 -5.38 -21.53
N ASP A 231 -4.08 -4.47 -21.38
CA ASP A 231 -3.82 -3.78 -20.11
C ASP A 231 -5.02 -2.92 -19.67
N ILE A 232 -5.62 -2.16 -20.60
CA ILE A 232 -6.82 -1.35 -20.33
C ILE A 232 -7.97 -2.26 -19.86
N ASP A 233 -8.18 -3.39 -20.53
CA ASP A 233 -9.27 -4.31 -20.19
C ASP A 233 -9.00 -5.05 -18.87
N ALA A 234 -7.75 -5.37 -18.56
CA ALA A 234 -7.34 -5.89 -17.26
C ALA A 234 -7.60 -4.89 -16.13
N ILE A 235 -7.28 -3.61 -16.33
CA ILE A 235 -7.57 -2.53 -15.36
C ILE A 235 -9.07 -2.36 -15.15
N LYS A 236 -9.88 -2.40 -16.23
CA LYS A 236 -11.35 -2.35 -16.12
C LYS A 236 -11.89 -3.50 -15.30
N LEU A 237 -11.42 -4.71 -15.58
CA LEU A 237 -11.83 -5.92 -14.87
C LEU A 237 -11.43 -5.82 -13.40
N MET A 238 -10.21 -5.38 -13.10
CA MET A 238 -9.74 -5.16 -11.74
C MET A 238 -10.61 -4.15 -10.99
N LEU A 239 -10.84 -2.96 -11.56
CA LEU A 239 -11.57 -1.90 -10.86
C LEU A 239 -13.08 -2.18 -10.72
N ASN A 240 -13.67 -2.93 -11.66
CA ASN A 240 -15.12 -3.18 -11.68
C ASN A 240 -15.50 -4.52 -11.05
N GLU A 241 -14.76 -5.58 -11.31
CA GLU A 241 -15.14 -6.95 -10.97
C GLU A 241 -14.43 -7.46 -9.71
N MET A 242 -13.26 -6.91 -9.35
CA MET A 242 -12.58 -7.29 -8.11
C MET A 242 -13.12 -6.55 -6.89
N GLN A 243 -13.05 -7.22 -5.75
CA GLN A 243 -13.21 -6.62 -4.42
C GLN A 243 -11.84 -6.43 -3.78
N ARG A 244 -11.05 -7.51 -3.75
CA ARG A 244 -9.75 -7.54 -3.11
C ARG A 244 -8.80 -8.49 -3.82
N VAL A 245 -7.53 -8.12 -3.89
CA VAL A 245 -6.45 -8.99 -4.35
C VAL A 245 -5.37 -8.99 -3.28
N SER A 246 -4.96 -10.16 -2.82
CA SER A 246 -3.84 -10.32 -1.92
C SER A 246 -2.79 -11.21 -2.58
N LEU A 247 -1.52 -10.82 -2.44
CA LEU A 247 -0.37 -11.61 -2.86
C LEU A 247 0.57 -11.67 -1.67
N GLY A 248 1.09 -12.84 -1.35
CA GLY A 248 2.06 -12.93 -0.29
C GLY A 248 2.88 -14.20 -0.31
N VAL A 249 3.87 -14.19 0.56
CA VAL A 249 4.77 -15.30 0.82
C VAL A 249 4.47 -15.83 2.20
N ARG A 250 4.25 -17.13 2.29
CA ARG A 250 4.17 -17.89 3.53
C ARG A 250 5.35 -18.84 3.58
N MET A 251 6.14 -18.76 4.64
CA MET A 251 7.25 -19.66 4.89
C MET A 251 6.82 -20.67 5.94
N ASP A 252 6.98 -21.94 5.61
CA ASP A 252 6.67 -23.06 6.47
C ASP A 252 7.95 -23.87 6.73
N ASN A 253 8.28 -24.07 8.01
CA ASN A 253 9.43 -24.84 8.48
C ASN A 253 9.01 -26.16 9.17
N GLU A 254 7.72 -26.38 9.40
CA GLU A 254 7.20 -27.53 10.17
C GLU A 254 6.11 -28.33 9.43
N GLY A 255 5.58 -27.83 8.32
CA GLY A 255 4.53 -28.45 7.54
C GLY A 255 4.96 -29.61 6.64
N GLU A 256 3.98 -30.23 5.97
CA GLU A 256 4.20 -31.36 5.06
C GLU A 256 5.09 -31.01 3.86
N THR A 257 5.10 -29.74 3.47
CA THR A 257 5.94 -29.18 2.41
C THR A 257 6.73 -27.99 2.96
N PRO A 258 7.86 -28.21 3.67
CA PRO A 258 8.66 -27.11 4.17
C PRO A 258 9.21 -26.29 3.00
N GLY A 259 9.10 -24.97 3.07
CA GLY A 259 9.49 -24.09 1.99
C GLY A 259 8.81 -22.73 2.02
N ALA A 260 9.13 -21.92 1.00
CA ALA A 260 8.42 -20.68 0.73
C ALA A 260 7.28 -20.94 -0.28
N HIS A 261 6.08 -20.57 0.12
CA HIS A 261 4.87 -20.64 -0.68
C HIS A 261 4.47 -19.24 -1.12
N ILE A 262 4.31 -19.04 -2.43
CA ILE A 262 3.77 -17.80 -2.97
C ILE A 262 2.31 -18.06 -3.32
N ASP A 263 1.39 -17.35 -2.68
CA ASP A 263 -0.04 -17.48 -2.95
C ASP A 263 -0.65 -16.14 -3.36
N MET A 264 -1.55 -16.21 -4.34
CA MET A 264 -2.43 -15.12 -4.73
C MET A 264 -3.87 -15.49 -4.36
N VAL A 265 -4.53 -14.58 -3.65
CA VAL A 265 -5.93 -14.70 -3.24
C VAL A 265 -6.73 -13.57 -3.88
N MET A 266 -7.77 -13.94 -4.61
CA MET A 266 -8.62 -13.00 -5.35
C MET A 266 -10.05 -13.12 -4.88
N GLN A 267 -10.62 -12.02 -4.39
CA GLN A 267 -12.03 -11.89 -4.06
C GLN A 267 -12.71 -11.13 -5.20
N VAL A 268 -13.64 -11.81 -5.87
CA VAL A 268 -14.35 -11.30 -7.04
C VAL A 268 -15.78 -11.01 -6.66
N ARG A 269 -16.35 -9.91 -7.18
CA ARG A 269 -17.76 -9.57 -6.97
C ARG A 269 -18.66 -10.66 -7.55
N GLU A 270 -19.73 -10.97 -6.82
CA GLU A 270 -20.78 -11.86 -7.27
C GLU A 270 -21.43 -11.39 -8.58
N GLY A 271 -21.83 -12.35 -9.43
CA GLY A 271 -22.53 -12.08 -10.68
C GLY A 271 -21.68 -11.45 -11.79
N THR A 272 -20.35 -11.43 -11.64
CA THR A 272 -19.43 -10.92 -12.66
C THR A 272 -18.97 -12.01 -13.63
N LYS A 273 -18.55 -11.59 -14.83
CA LYS A 273 -18.02 -12.51 -15.84
C LYS A 273 -16.69 -13.15 -15.40
N LEU A 274 -15.87 -12.43 -14.64
CA LEU A 274 -14.66 -12.96 -14.06
C LEU A 274 -14.97 -14.10 -13.10
N LEU A 275 -15.98 -13.95 -12.23
CA LEU A 275 -16.38 -15.03 -11.33
C LEU A 275 -16.85 -16.25 -12.12
N GLU A 276 -17.68 -16.06 -13.15
CA GLU A 276 -18.11 -17.16 -14.04
C GLU A 276 -16.90 -17.86 -14.68
N ALA A 277 -15.93 -17.10 -15.18
CA ALA A 277 -14.71 -17.64 -15.79
C ALA A 277 -13.82 -18.40 -14.79
N MET A 278 -13.68 -17.89 -13.56
CA MET A 278 -12.94 -18.56 -12.49
C MET A 278 -13.63 -19.84 -12.02
N MET A 279 -14.96 -19.84 -11.90
CA MET A 279 -15.72 -21.05 -11.55
C MET A 279 -15.68 -22.09 -12.66
N ALA A 280 -15.66 -21.66 -13.92
CA ALA A 280 -15.45 -22.56 -15.05
C ALA A 280 -14.04 -23.17 -15.05
N SER A 281 -13.02 -22.42 -14.65
CA SER A 281 -11.63 -22.92 -14.61
C SER A 281 -11.35 -23.80 -13.39
N SER A 282 -11.98 -23.56 -12.24
CA SER A 282 -11.80 -24.37 -11.01
C SER A 282 -12.28 -25.82 -11.14
N THR A 283 -13.10 -26.13 -12.15
CA THR A 283 -13.49 -27.51 -12.50
C THR A 283 -12.42 -28.29 -13.26
N LYS A 284 -11.31 -27.65 -13.63
CA LYS A 284 -10.16 -28.28 -14.29
C LYS A 284 -8.93 -28.14 -13.38
N ALA A 285 -8.22 -29.23 -13.15
CA ALA A 285 -6.96 -29.18 -12.40
C ALA A 285 -5.98 -28.24 -13.13
N SER A 286 -5.51 -27.20 -12.43
CA SER A 286 -4.38 -26.39 -12.89
C SER A 286 -3.11 -27.22 -12.76
N TYR A 287 -2.59 -27.71 -13.88
CA TYR A 287 -1.28 -28.35 -13.90
C TYR A 287 -0.21 -27.27 -13.99
N PHE A 288 0.42 -26.96 -12.86
CA PHE A 288 1.70 -26.28 -12.87
C PHE A 288 2.76 -27.35 -13.07
N THR A 289 3.42 -27.35 -14.23
CA THR A 289 4.68 -28.09 -14.38
C THR A 289 5.68 -27.45 -13.43
N PRO A 290 6.27 -28.19 -12.47
CA PRO A 290 7.37 -27.67 -11.67
C PRO A 290 8.45 -27.19 -12.64
N LEU A 291 8.68 -25.87 -12.70
CA LEU A 291 9.78 -25.32 -13.49
C LEU A 291 11.14 -25.57 -12.83
N LEU A 292 11.13 -26.10 -11.59
CA LEU A 292 12.28 -26.48 -10.80
C LEU A 292 12.06 -27.90 -10.26
N SER A 293 13.15 -28.64 -10.03
CA SER A 293 13.13 -30.03 -9.54
C SER A 293 12.32 -30.17 -8.24
N GLU A 294 11.87 -31.38 -7.91
CA GLU A 294 11.16 -31.70 -6.65
C GLU A 294 11.95 -31.32 -5.38
N GLU A 295 13.24 -30.98 -5.52
CA GLU A 295 14.13 -30.49 -4.46
C GLU A 295 14.12 -28.95 -4.31
N SER A 296 13.27 -28.23 -5.06
CA SER A 296 13.28 -26.76 -5.04
C SER A 296 12.46 -26.21 -3.86
N PRO A 297 13.02 -25.29 -3.05
CA PRO A 297 12.39 -24.78 -1.82
C PRO A 297 11.26 -23.76 -2.06
N VAL A 298 10.80 -23.60 -3.31
CA VAL A 298 9.79 -22.60 -3.71
C VAL A 298 8.65 -23.28 -4.46
N SER A 299 7.42 -23.12 -3.94
CA SER A 299 6.20 -23.56 -4.61
C SER A 299 5.26 -22.38 -4.88
N LEU A 300 4.52 -22.45 -5.98
CA LEU A 300 3.51 -21.47 -6.38
C LEU A 300 2.14 -22.12 -6.29
N SER A 301 1.20 -21.53 -5.55
CA SER A 301 -0.18 -22.00 -5.48
C SER A 301 -1.18 -20.89 -5.81
N TYR A 302 -2.35 -21.30 -6.29
CA TYR A 302 -3.45 -20.40 -6.67
C TYR A 302 -4.73 -20.87 -6.00
N SER A 303 -5.41 -19.97 -5.28
CA SER A 303 -6.73 -20.23 -4.71
C SER A 303 -7.70 -19.09 -5.01
N GLY A 304 -8.90 -19.44 -5.47
CA GLY A 304 -10.03 -18.52 -5.57
C GLY A 304 -11.01 -18.84 -4.44
N VAL A 305 -11.48 -17.81 -3.73
CA VAL A 305 -12.47 -17.93 -2.65
C VAL A 305 -13.62 -16.98 -2.93
#